data_AF-A0A2V5P6S4-F1
#
_entry.id   AF-A0A2V5P6S4-F1
#
_cell.length_a   1.000
_cell.length_b   1.000
_cell.length_c   1.000
_cell.angle_alpha   90.00
_cell.angle_beta   90.00
_cell.angle_gamma   90.00
#
_symmetry.space_group_name_H-M   'P 1'
#
loop_
_entity.id
_entity.type
_entity.pdbx_description
1 polymer ?
#
loop_
_entity_poly.entity_id
_entity_poly.type
_entity_poly.pdbx_seq_one_letter_code
_entity_poly.pdbx_strand_id
1 'polypeptide(L)' 'DPESRILEDALCLVFLERQFAALAAKTAEDKMINALQKAWKKMTPAAQAIAKAISYGPGERSLLEKAVGKGDK' A
#
# COMPACT_ATOMS: atom_id res chain seq x y z
N ASP A 1 2.04 -9.69 19.14
CA ASP A 1 0.88 -9.15 19.84
C ASP A 1 -0.22 -8.82 18.84
N PRO A 2 -1.47 -9.30 19.02
CA PRO A 2 -2.56 -9.07 18.07
C PRO A 2 -2.92 -7.59 17.92
N GLU A 3 -2.85 -6.80 19.00
CA GLU A 3 -3.19 -5.38 18.98
C GLU A 3 -2.17 -4.57 18.16
N SER A 4 -0.88 -4.91 18.32
CA SER A 4 0.20 -4.30 17.53
C SER A 4 0.01 -4.53 16.02
N ARG A 5 -0.50 -5.70 15.62
CA ARG A 5 -0.73 -6.01 14.20
C ARG A 5 -1.91 -5.23 13.62
N ILE A 6 -2.99 -5.07 14.38
CA ILE A 6 -4.13 -4.21 14.01
C ILE A 6 -3.68 -2.75 13.85
N LEU A 7 -2.85 -2.25 14.78
CA LEU A 7 -2.32 -0.89 14.70
C LEU A 7 -1.45 -0.70 13.45
N GLU A 8 -0.58 -1.66 13.15
CA GLU A 8 0.31 -1.61 11.99
C GLU A 8 -0.46 -1.68 10.66
N ASP A 9 -1.53 -2.48 10.61
CA ASP A 9 -2.49 -2.51 9.51
C ASP A 9 -3.18 -1.16 9.33
N ALA A 10 -3.74 -0.58 10.41
CA ALA A 10 -4.41 0.71 10.37
C ALA A 10 -3.47 1.84 9.92
N LEU A 11 -2.23 1.85 10.42
CA LEU A 11 -1.19 2.78 10.00
C LEU A 11 -0.88 2.67 8.51
N CYS A 12 -0.75 1.45 8.01
CA CYS A 12 -0.51 1.20 6.59
C CYS A 12 -1.69 1.62 5.71
N LEU A 13 -2.93 1.38 6.15
CA LEU A 13 -4.14 1.79 5.44
C LEU A 13 -4.29 3.31 5.37
N VAL A 14 -4.10 4.00 6.49
CA VAL A 14 -4.12 5.48 6.54
C VAL A 14 -3.00 6.08 5.69
N PHE A 15 -1.82 5.44 5.68
CA PHE A 15 -0.74 5.83 4.78
C PHE A 15 -1.16 5.71 3.30
N LEU A 16 -1.76 4.59 2.91
CA LEU A 16 -2.22 4.36 1.54
C LEU A 16 -3.32 5.34 1.11
N GLU A 17 -4.24 5.66 2.02
CA GLU A 17 -5.35 6.57 1.71
C GLU A 17 -4.91 8.04 1.65
N ARG A 18 -4.08 8.49 2.60
CA ARG A 18 -3.81 9.93 2.80
C ARG A 18 -2.43 10.38 2.36
N GLN A 19 -1.42 9.53 2.53
CA GLN A 19 -0.03 9.92 2.29
C GLN A 19 0.48 9.44 0.94
N PHE A 20 -0.07 8.35 0.41
CA PHE A 20 0.40 7.73 -0.81
C PHE A 20 0.43 8.68 -2.00
N ALA A 21 -0.67 9.37 -2.32
CA ALA A 21 -0.74 10.28 -3.45
C ALA A 21 0.35 11.37 -3.38
N ALA A 22 0.51 11.99 -2.20
CA ALA A 22 1.53 13.00 -1.97
C ALA A 22 2.96 12.43 -2.04
N LEU A 23 3.17 11.20 -1.56
CA LEU A 23 4.46 10.55 -1.58
C LEU A 23 4.85 10.09 -2.98
N ALA A 24 3.90 9.54 -3.74
CA ALA A 24 4.06 9.13 -5.13
C ALA A 24 4.42 10.31 -6.03
N ALA A 25 3.84 11.49 -5.79
CA ALA A 25 4.19 12.71 -6.53
C ALA A 25 5.63 13.21 -6.28
N LYS A 26 6.22 12.88 -5.12
CA LYS A 26 7.55 13.35 -4.70
C LYS A 26 8.64 12.29 -4.77
N THR A 27 8.26 11.03 -5.01
CA THR A 27 9.15 9.88 -4.95
C THR A 27 9.21 9.22 -6.32
N ALA A 28 10.41 8.83 -6.74
CA ALA A 28 10.56 8.05 -7.97
C ALA A 28 9.73 6.75 -7.91
N GLU A 29 9.13 6.38 -9.04
CA GLU A 29 8.26 5.19 -9.16
C GLU A 29 8.88 3.94 -8.52
N ASP A 30 10.14 3.63 -8.82
CA ASP A 30 10.85 2.44 -8.32
C ASP A 30 10.94 2.41 -6.78
N LYS A 31 11.24 3.57 -6.18
CA LYS A 31 11.28 3.71 -4.71
C LYS A 31 9.90 3.59 -4.10
N MET A 32 8.88 4.15 -4.76
CA MET A 32 7.49 4.08 -4.30
C MET A 32 6.98 2.64 -4.33
N ILE A 33 7.25 1.91 -5.42
CA ILE A 33 6.93 0.48 -5.55
C ILE A 33 7.59 -0.32 -4.42
N ASN A 34 8.88 -0.08 -4.14
CA ASN A 34 9.58 -0.78 -3.06
C ASN A 34 8.99 -0.49 -1.67
N ALA A 35 8.58 0.76 -1.42
CA ALA A 35 7.90 1.16 -0.18
C ALA A 35 6.52 0.48 -0.05
N LEU A 36 5.73 0.47 -1.13
CA LEU A 36 4.43 -0.21 -1.18
C LEU A 36 4.58 -1.70 -0.91
N GLN A 37 5.56 -2.38 -1.52
CA GLN A 37 5.81 -3.81 -1.28
C GLN A 37 6.15 -4.10 0.19
N LYS A 38 6.92 -3.22 0.84
CA LYS A 38 7.23 -3.34 2.27
C LYS A 38 6.00 -3.14 3.15
N ALA A 39 5.18 -2.12 2.85
CA ALA A 39 3.92 -1.89 3.55
C ALA A 39 2.97 -3.09 3.37
N TRP A 40 2.89 -3.63 2.14
CA TRP A 40 2.04 -4.76 1.81
C TRP A 40 2.44 -6.04 2.56
N LYS A 41 3.74 -6.30 2.70
CA LYS A 41 4.27 -7.44 3.46
C LYS A 41 4.01 -7.36 4.97
N LYS A 42 3.85 -6.15 5.51
CA LYS A 42 3.51 -5.94 6.93
C LYS A 42 2.02 -6.11 7.19
N MET A 43 1.21 -5.83 6.17
CA MET A 43 -0.24 -5.91 6.25
C MET A 43 -0.77 -7.35 6.31
N THR A 44 -1.83 -7.55 7.08
CA THR A 44 -2.62 -8.78 7.08
C THR A 44 -3.46 -8.89 5.81
N PRO A 45 -3.93 -10.10 5.43
CA PRO A 45 -4.83 -10.27 4.29
C PRO A 45 -6.11 -9.43 4.40
N ALA A 46 -6.62 -9.18 5.61
CA ALA A 46 -7.76 -8.32 5.83
C ALA A 46 -7.45 -6.86 5.47
N ALA A 47 -6.31 -6.33 5.92
CA ALA A 47 -5.86 -4.98 5.56
C ALA A 47 -5.54 -4.87 4.07
N GLN A 48 -4.94 -5.89 3.45
CA GLN A 48 -4.71 -5.90 2.00
C GLN A 48 -6.02 -5.83 1.21
N ALA A 49 -7.10 -6.47 1.68
CA ALA A 49 -8.42 -6.38 1.06
C ALA A 49 -8.99 -4.95 1.16
N ILE A 50 -8.89 -4.32 2.33
CA ILE A 50 -9.31 -2.92 2.53
C ILE A 50 -8.46 -2.00 1.65
N ALA A 51 -7.14 -2.20 1.62
CA ALA A 51 -6.22 -1.44 0.78
C ALA A 51 -6.60 -1.50 -0.69
N LYS A 52 -7.03 -2.67 -1.22
CA LYS A 52 -7.52 -2.79 -2.61
C LYS A 52 -8.87 -2.10 -2.84
N ALA A 53 -9.68 -1.93 -1.80
CA ALA A 53 -10.98 -1.25 -1.87
C ALA A 53 -10.88 0.28 -1.79
N ILE A 54 -9.73 0.82 -1.37
CA ILE A 54 -9.47 2.27 -1.36
C ILE A 54 -9.53 2.82 -2.79
N SER A 55 -10.15 3.99 -2.94
CA SER A 55 -10.27 4.66 -4.23
C SER A 55 -8.99 5.45 -4.55
N TYR A 56 -8.11 4.85 -5.34
CA TYR A 56 -6.86 5.49 -5.79
C TYR A 56 -7.03 6.27 -7.09
N GLY A 57 -6.24 7.35 -7.24
CA GLY A 57 -6.03 7.99 -8.53
C GLY A 57 -5.39 7.04 -9.57
N PRO A 58 -5.43 7.39 -10.87
CA PRO A 58 -4.91 6.52 -11.93
C PRO A 58 -3.40 6.23 -11.81
N GLY A 59 -2.61 7.19 -11.31
CA GLY A 59 -1.17 7.00 -11.09
C GLY A 59 -0.89 6.09 -9.90
N GLU A 60 -1.53 6.39 -8.76
CA GLU A 60 -1.47 5.58 -7.54
C GLU A 60 -1.90 4.13 -7.78
N ARG A 61 -2.98 3.91 -8.53
CA ARG A 61 -3.48 2.58 -8.84
C ARG A 61 -2.45 1.79 -9.66
N SER A 62 -1.86 2.41 -10.68
CA SER A 62 -0.78 1.79 -11.47
C SER A 62 0.43 1.41 -10.62
N LEU A 63 0.85 2.29 -9.71
CA LEU A 63 1.96 2.02 -8.78
C LEU A 63 1.63 0.86 -7.82
N LEU A 64 0.40 0.84 -7.29
CA LEU A 64 -0.07 -0.22 -6.42
C LEU A 64 -0.09 -1.56 -7.15
N GLU A 65 -0.67 -1.62 -8.35
CA GLU A 65 -0.70 -2.81 -9.19
C GLU A 65 0.71 -3.29 -9.56
N LYS A 66 1.64 -2.39 -9.86
CA LYS A 66 3.06 -2.75 -10.07
C LYS A 66 3.70 -3.35 -8.81
N ALA A 67 3.35 -2.85 -7.63
CA ALA A 67 3.87 -3.34 -6.36
C ALA A 67 3.32 -4.72 -5.98
N VAL A 68 2.01 -4.94 -6.14
CA VAL A 68 1.32 -6.16 -5.67
C VAL A 68 1.05 -7.20 -6.76
N GLY A 69 1.04 -6.79 -8.03
CA GLY A 69 0.71 -7.62 -9.20
C GLY A 69 1.79 -8.60 -9.62
N LYS A 70 2.84 -8.80 -8.81
CA LYS A 70 3.90 -9.81 -9.03
C LYS A 70 3.71 -11.05 -8.13
N GLY A 71 2.45 -11.47 -7.96
CA GLY A 71 2.05 -12.65 -7.17
C GLY A 71 1.23 -13.69 -7.94
N ASP A 72 0.78 -13.41 -9.15
CA ASP A 72 0.12 -14.37 -10.05
C ASP A 72 1.00 -14.61 -11.28
N LYS A 73 1.98 -15.49 -11.13
CA LYS A 73 2.58 -16.21 -12.27
C LYS A 73 3.01 -17.59 -11.82
#